data_AF-A0A7V3BQ23-F1
#
_entry.id   AF-A0A7V3BQ23-F1
#
_cell.length_a   1.000
_cell.length_b   1.000
_cell.length_c   1.000
_cell.angle_alpha   90.00
_cell.angle_beta   90.00
_cell.angle_gamma   90.00
#
_symmetry.space_group_name_H-M   'P 1'
#
loop_
_entity.id
_entity.type
_entity.pdbx_description
1 polymer ?
#
loop_
_entity_poly.entity_id
_entity_poly.type
_entity_poly.pdbx_seq_one_letter_code
_entity_poly.pdbx_strand_id
1 'polypeptide(L)'
;MDLIEVEVGAEVDIRGRIQPSLVEKRGEAMKRTVMQAMLVGIICASFVWQGCGALVAGGAGAAAGAGTVAYVRGELQSTYPASFDRTWNATLGALQESNLRVTEMERDGAKGTINARTADDTSVTVNLETAGPGTTAAKIRVGVFGDEEMSTAIHRRIASRLGVSRG
;
A
#
# COMPACT_ATOMS: atom_id res chain seq x y z
N MET A 1 50.88 -36.11 -0.14
CA MET A 1 50.56 -34.70 -0.38
C MET A 1 49.48 -34.31 0.60
N ASP A 2 49.84 -33.41 1.52
CA ASP A 2 49.01 -32.46 2.30
C ASP A 2 47.62 -32.92 2.76
N LEU A 3 47.34 -33.25 4.04
CA LEU A 3 47.55 -32.52 5.31
C LEU A 3 46.78 -31.17 5.39
N ILE A 4 46.13 -30.95 6.56
CA ILE A 4 45.83 -29.66 7.22
C ILE A 4 44.55 -28.99 6.69
N GLU A 5 43.51 -28.62 7.45
CA GLU A 5 43.28 -28.25 8.86
C GLU A 5 41.73 -27.99 9.00
N VAL A 6 41.01 -27.93 10.13
CA VAL A 6 41.23 -27.99 11.59
C VAL A 6 39.82 -28.10 12.21
N GLU A 7 39.60 -29.01 13.18
CA GLU A 7 39.22 -28.68 14.59
C GLU A 7 37.74 -28.23 14.83
N VAL A 8 37.01 -28.60 15.89
CA VAL A 8 37.18 -29.45 17.08
C VAL A 8 35.78 -29.90 17.51
N GLY A 9 35.66 -31.08 18.12
CA GLY A 9 34.60 -31.31 19.11
C GLY A 9 34.28 -32.79 19.34
N ALA A 10 35.10 -33.45 20.15
CA ALA A 10 34.87 -34.76 20.75
C ALA A 10 33.52 -34.79 21.52
N GLU A 11 32.89 -35.95 21.79
CA GLU A 11 33.36 -36.91 22.78
C GLU A 11 32.75 -38.32 22.56
N VAL A 12 33.57 -39.33 22.79
CA VAL A 12 33.29 -40.77 22.81
C VAL A 12 32.95 -41.17 24.25
N ASP A 13 31.88 -41.92 24.54
CA ASP A 13 31.81 -42.64 25.84
C ASP A 13 30.93 -43.93 25.91
N ILE A 14 31.65 -45.06 25.94
CA ILE A 14 31.61 -46.32 26.72
C ILE A 14 30.33 -46.84 27.44
N ARG A 15 29.28 -47.36 26.78
CA ARG A 15 28.41 -48.38 27.42
C ARG A 15 27.93 -49.46 26.46
N GLY A 16 28.51 -50.66 26.57
CA GLY A 16 28.12 -51.82 25.78
C GLY A 16 26.66 -52.21 25.95
N ARG A 17 25.91 -52.26 24.85
CA ARG A 17 24.82 -53.22 24.64
C ARG A 17 24.45 -53.34 23.15
N ILE A 18 24.18 -54.57 22.76
CA ILE A 18 23.85 -55.09 21.44
C ILE A 18 22.49 -54.52 20.96
N GLN A 19 22.39 -54.23 19.65
CA GLN A 19 21.25 -53.65 18.94
C GLN A 19 19.96 -54.49 19.00
N PRO A 20 18.78 -53.84 18.85
CA PRO A 20 17.71 -54.44 18.08
C PRO A 20 17.39 -53.65 16.79
N SER A 21 17.59 -54.37 15.68
CA SER A 21 16.85 -54.36 14.40
C SER A 21 16.47 -53.02 13.74
N LEU A 22 17.27 -52.65 12.71
CA LEU A 22 16.97 -51.63 11.70
C LEU A 22 15.72 -51.88 10.82
N VAL A 23 14.90 -52.89 11.11
CA VAL A 23 13.74 -53.23 10.26
C VAL A 23 12.49 -52.43 10.67
N GLU A 24 12.27 -52.19 11.97
CA GLU A 24 11.02 -51.56 12.45
C GLU A 24 11.04 -50.02 12.32
N LYS A 25 12.22 -49.39 12.41
CA LYS A 25 12.34 -47.91 12.25
C LYS A 25 12.06 -47.39 10.84
N ARG A 26 12.03 -48.25 9.81
CA ARG A 26 11.82 -47.83 8.41
C ARG A 26 10.38 -47.40 8.14
N GLY A 27 9.40 -48.00 8.82
CA GLY A 27 7.98 -47.65 8.68
C GLY A 27 7.62 -46.33 9.37
N GLU A 28 8.14 -46.12 10.57
CA GLU A 28 7.94 -44.89 11.36
C GLU A 28 8.70 -43.69 10.77
N ALA A 29 9.91 -43.90 10.23
CA ALA A 29 10.65 -42.85 9.55
C ALA A 29 9.94 -42.44 8.25
N MET A 30 9.43 -43.37 7.45
CA MET A 30 8.69 -43.03 6.24
C MET A 30 7.37 -42.32 6.54
N LYS A 31 6.62 -42.75 7.57
CA LYS A 31 5.41 -42.02 8.03
C LYS A 31 5.74 -40.62 8.53
N ARG A 32 6.84 -40.44 9.25
CA ARG A 32 7.31 -39.13 9.74
C ARG A 32 7.77 -38.22 8.61
N THR A 33 8.51 -38.74 7.61
CA THR A 33 8.96 -37.96 6.45
C THR A 33 7.79 -37.59 5.53
N VAL A 34 6.82 -38.48 5.33
CA VAL A 34 5.61 -38.19 4.53
C VAL A 34 4.68 -37.24 5.30
N MET A 35 4.52 -37.39 6.61
CA MET A 35 3.76 -36.45 7.45
C MET A 35 4.43 -35.07 7.55
N GLN A 36 5.76 -35.01 7.62
CA GLN A 36 6.53 -33.75 7.55
C GLN A 36 6.44 -33.12 6.14
N ALA A 37 6.51 -33.91 5.07
CA ALA A 37 6.32 -33.40 3.71
C ALA A 37 4.88 -32.89 3.47
N MET A 38 3.88 -33.53 4.07
CA MET A 38 2.48 -33.11 4.00
C MET A 38 2.22 -31.85 4.84
N LEU A 39 2.85 -31.72 6.02
CA LEU A 39 2.83 -30.50 6.85
C LEU A 39 3.52 -29.33 6.15
N VAL A 40 4.69 -29.55 5.54
CA VAL A 40 5.40 -28.52 4.74
C VAL A 40 4.58 -28.15 3.50
N GLY A 41 3.95 -29.12 2.84
CA GLY A 41 3.03 -28.88 1.72
C GLY A 41 1.81 -28.03 2.10
N ILE A 42 1.23 -28.28 3.27
CA ILE A 42 0.10 -27.50 3.83
C ILE A 42 0.52 -26.08 4.23
N ILE A 43 1.72 -25.90 4.80
CA ILE A 43 2.28 -24.58 5.13
C ILE A 43 2.56 -23.76 3.85
N CYS A 44 3.12 -24.39 2.81
CA CYS A 44 3.35 -23.75 1.51
C CYS A 44 2.03 -23.40 0.78
N ALA A 45 1.01 -24.28 0.86
CA ALA A 45 -0.30 -24.02 0.28
C ALA A 45 -1.05 -22.86 0.98
N SER A 46 -0.80 -22.67 2.29
CA SER A 46 -1.38 -21.55 3.07
C SER A 46 -0.78 -20.19 2.69
N PHE A 47 0.45 -20.15 2.16
CA PHE A 47 1.09 -18.91 1.70
C PHE A 47 0.48 -18.39 0.39
N VAL A 48 -0.09 -19.27 -0.44
CA VAL A 48 -0.71 -18.87 -1.72
C VAL A 48 -2.04 -18.15 -1.50
N TRP A 49 -2.76 -18.43 -0.41
CA TRP A 49 -4.02 -17.74 -0.08
C TRP A 49 -3.83 -16.34 0.55
N GLN A 50 -2.64 -15.99 1.01
CA GLN A 50 -2.33 -14.64 1.49
C GLN A 50 -1.80 -13.71 0.37
N GLY A 51 -1.74 -14.19 -0.87
CA GLY A 51 -1.17 -13.48 -2.02
C GLY A 51 -2.10 -12.45 -2.72
N CYS A 52 -3.34 -12.26 -2.27
CA CYS A 52 -4.26 -11.26 -2.86
C CYS A 52 -4.55 -10.06 -1.94
N GLY A 53 -3.80 -9.90 -0.85
CA GLY A 53 -3.90 -8.74 0.06
C GLY A 53 -2.64 -7.87 0.13
N ALA A 54 -1.50 -8.35 -0.37
CA ALA A 54 -0.21 -7.67 -0.24
C ALA A 54 0.09 -6.63 -1.34
N LEU A 55 -0.85 -6.35 -2.24
CA LEU A 55 -0.74 -5.24 -3.19
C LEU A 55 -1.30 -3.91 -2.63
N VAL A 56 -1.45 -3.82 -1.30
CA VAL A 56 -1.66 -2.57 -0.53
C VAL A 56 -0.35 -2.12 0.14
N ALA A 57 0.80 -2.67 -0.25
CA ALA A 57 2.12 -2.26 0.23
C ALA A 57 2.99 -1.65 -0.88
N GLY A 58 2.36 -1.10 -1.93
CA GLY A 58 3.03 -0.38 -3.02
C GLY A 58 2.74 1.12 -3.07
N GLY A 59 1.83 1.62 -2.23
CA GLY A 59 1.51 3.05 -2.15
C GLY A 59 0.38 3.30 -1.16
N ALA A 60 0.70 4.02 -0.08
CA ALA A 60 -0.21 4.62 0.91
C ALA A 60 -1.28 3.70 1.56
N GLY A 61 -1.28 3.66 2.90
CA GLY A 61 -2.16 2.81 3.71
C GLY A 61 -3.64 2.88 3.31
N ALA A 62 -4.22 1.72 3.01
CA ALA A 62 -5.66 1.54 2.88
C ALA A 62 -6.16 0.64 4.02
N ALA A 63 -6.25 1.22 5.23
CA ALA A 63 -7.29 0.82 6.15
C ALA A 63 -8.58 1.48 5.66
N ALA A 64 -9.64 0.69 5.48
CA ALA A 64 -10.96 1.17 5.11
C ALA A 64 -11.45 2.22 6.12
N GLY A 65 -11.38 3.51 5.77
CA GLY A 65 -11.74 4.63 6.62
C GLY A 65 -11.24 5.94 6.02
N ALA A 66 -11.97 7.04 6.22
CA ALA A 66 -11.67 8.35 5.66
C ALA A 66 -10.16 8.70 5.77
N GLY A 67 -9.53 9.02 4.64
CA GLY A 67 -8.08 9.31 4.56
C GLY A 67 -7.29 8.46 3.56
N THR A 68 -7.92 7.58 2.76
CA THR A 68 -7.21 6.85 1.71
C THR A 68 -6.86 7.78 0.54
N VAL A 69 -5.58 7.77 0.16
CA VAL A 69 -5.05 8.42 -1.05
C VAL A 69 -4.64 7.31 -2.00
N ALA A 70 -5.25 7.27 -3.18
CA ALA A 70 -4.97 6.29 -4.21
C ALA A 70 -4.58 7.00 -5.50
N TYR A 71 -3.44 6.65 -6.08
CA TYR A 71 -3.05 7.13 -7.40
C TYR A 71 -3.35 6.07 -8.45
N VAL A 72 -4.26 6.37 -9.38
CA VAL A 72 -4.73 5.43 -10.39
C VAL A 72 -4.76 6.09 -11.75
N ARG A 73 -4.00 5.55 -12.72
CA ARG A 73 -4.02 5.99 -14.14
C ARG A 73 -3.79 7.50 -14.35
N GLY A 74 -2.86 8.08 -13.60
CA GLY A 74 -2.51 9.50 -13.74
C GLY A 74 -3.42 10.45 -12.96
N GLU A 75 -4.30 9.92 -12.12
CA GLU A 75 -5.23 10.68 -11.28
C GLU A 75 -5.07 10.28 -9.82
N LEU A 76 -4.90 11.27 -8.95
CA LEU A 76 -4.90 11.09 -7.51
C LEU A 76 -6.34 11.18 -6.99
N GLN A 77 -6.83 10.12 -6.38
CA GLN A 77 -8.12 10.06 -5.72
C GLN A 77 -7.91 10.06 -4.20
N SER A 78 -8.55 10.99 -3.51
CA SER A 78 -8.46 11.13 -2.06
C SER A 78 -9.82 11.39 -1.46
N THR A 79 -10.10 10.82 -0.30
CA THR A 79 -11.35 11.09 0.43
C THR A 79 -11.08 11.88 1.70
N TYR A 80 -11.68 13.06 1.82
CA TYR A 80 -11.53 13.93 2.99
C TYR A 80 -12.77 13.85 3.90
N PRO A 81 -12.60 13.73 5.23
CA PRO A 81 -13.68 13.83 6.21
C PRO A 81 -14.09 15.31 6.43
N ALA A 82 -14.49 15.99 5.35
CA ALA A 82 -14.98 17.36 5.36
C ALA A 82 -16.17 17.52 4.42
N SER A 83 -17.08 18.44 4.77
CA SER A 83 -18.20 18.86 3.91
C SER A 83 -17.71 19.46 2.59
N PHE A 84 -18.50 19.34 1.53
CA PHE A 84 -18.19 19.85 0.20
C PHE A 84 -17.73 21.32 0.21
N ASP A 85 -18.44 22.22 0.90
CA ASP A 85 -18.08 23.65 0.99
C ASP A 85 -16.69 23.90 1.60
N ARG A 86 -16.35 23.17 2.66
CA ARG A 86 -15.03 23.27 3.30
C ARG A 86 -13.94 22.77 2.36
N THR A 87 -14.17 21.62 1.72
CA THR A 87 -13.23 21.04 0.75
C THR A 87 -13.04 21.95 -0.45
N TRP A 88 -14.11 22.57 -0.95
CA TRP A 88 -14.08 23.53 -2.05
C TRP A 88 -13.19 24.74 -1.72
N ASN A 89 -13.44 25.37 -0.56
CA ASN A 89 -12.65 26.53 -0.12
C ASN A 89 -11.19 26.16 0.16
N ALA A 90 -10.94 25.00 0.77
CA ALA A 90 -9.58 24.50 0.98
C ALA A 90 -8.85 24.23 -0.35
N THR A 91 -9.57 23.72 -1.36
CA THR A 91 -9.03 23.48 -2.70
C THR A 91 -8.65 24.79 -3.38
N LEU A 92 -9.54 25.78 -3.39
CA LEU A 92 -9.22 27.11 -3.94
C LEU A 92 -8.01 27.74 -3.26
N GLY A 93 -7.95 27.69 -1.92
CA GLY A 93 -6.80 28.18 -1.18
C GLY A 93 -5.50 27.42 -1.48
N ALA A 94 -5.56 26.11 -1.69
CA ALA A 94 -4.40 25.29 -2.05
C ALA A 94 -3.89 25.60 -3.46
N LEU A 95 -4.79 25.83 -4.42
CA LEU A 95 -4.45 26.23 -5.78
C LEU A 95 -3.78 27.60 -5.80
N GLN A 96 -4.33 28.57 -5.05
CA GLN A 96 -3.75 29.90 -4.90
C GLN A 96 -2.35 29.88 -4.27
N GLU A 97 -2.15 29.10 -3.19
CA GLU A 97 -0.82 28.92 -2.58
C GLU A 97 0.18 28.23 -3.50
N SER A 98 -0.31 27.37 -4.39
CA SER A 98 0.53 26.69 -5.39
C SER A 98 0.81 27.56 -6.62
N ASN A 99 0.39 28.83 -6.60
CA ASN A 99 0.50 29.77 -7.72
C ASN A 99 -0.14 29.25 -9.02
N LEU A 100 -1.19 28.43 -8.89
CA LEU A 100 -1.95 27.89 -10.02
C LEU A 100 -3.02 28.89 -10.42
N ARG A 101 -3.11 29.17 -11.73
CA ARG A 101 -4.14 30.06 -12.27
C ARG A 101 -5.41 29.26 -12.53
N VAL A 102 -6.46 29.54 -11.76
CA VAL A 102 -7.79 28.97 -12.02
C VAL A 102 -8.34 29.56 -13.32
N THR A 103 -8.65 28.69 -14.28
CA THR A 103 -9.21 29.08 -15.58
C THR A 103 -10.73 28.94 -15.59
N GLU A 104 -11.27 27.94 -14.90
CA GLU A 104 -12.69 27.64 -14.89
C GLU A 104 -13.10 26.96 -13.58
N MET A 105 -14.31 27.25 -13.13
CA MET A 105 -14.92 26.67 -11.94
C MET A 105 -16.37 26.33 -12.24
N GLU A 106 -16.70 25.06 -12.14
CA GLU A 106 -18.05 24.53 -12.28
C GLU A 106 -18.49 23.94 -10.94
N ARG A 107 -19.70 24.26 -10.50
CA ARG A 107 -20.22 23.83 -9.20
C ARG A 107 -21.68 23.41 -9.32
N ASP A 108 -21.90 22.12 -9.18
CA ASP A 108 -23.20 21.46 -9.25
C ASP A 108 -23.58 20.85 -7.90
N GLY A 109 -23.86 21.70 -6.90
CA GLY A 109 -24.40 21.32 -5.60
C GLY A 109 -23.58 20.28 -4.81
N ALA A 110 -23.73 19.00 -5.16
CA ALA A 110 -23.01 17.85 -4.61
C ALA A 110 -21.71 17.50 -5.35
N LYS A 111 -21.46 18.10 -6.52
CA LYS A 111 -20.27 17.92 -7.35
C LYS A 111 -19.70 19.27 -7.77
N GLY A 112 -18.43 19.30 -8.15
CA GLY A 112 -17.85 20.48 -8.79
C GLY A 112 -16.48 20.18 -9.37
N THR A 113 -16.13 20.95 -10.38
CA THR A 113 -14.92 20.79 -11.17
C THR A 113 -14.16 22.11 -11.17
N ILE A 114 -12.87 22.07 -10.88
CA ILE A 114 -12.00 23.24 -10.93
C ILE A 114 -10.90 22.93 -11.94
N ASN A 115 -10.85 23.72 -13.01
CA ASN A 115 -9.75 23.68 -13.97
C ASN A 115 -8.80 24.83 -13.67
N ALA A 116 -7.53 24.51 -13.54
CA ALA A 116 -6.43 25.43 -13.35
C ALA A 116 -5.29 25.13 -14.34
N ARG A 117 -4.38 26.10 -14.49
CA ARG A 117 -3.12 25.92 -15.22
C ARG A 117 -1.94 26.32 -14.35
N THR A 118 -0.86 25.58 -14.49
CA THR A 118 0.47 25.93 -13.95
C THR A 118 1.12 27.04 -14.77
N ALA A 119 2.24 27.57 -14.29
CA ALA A 119 3.06 28.53 -15.03
C ALA A 119 3.62 27.93 -16.35
N ASP A 120 3.84 26.61 -16.36
CA ASP A 120 4.34 25.84 -17.51
C ASP A 120 3.22 25.41 -18.48
N ASP A 121 2.05 26.05 -18.40
CA ASP A 121 0.85 25.75 -19.21
C ASP A 121 0.26 24.34 -19.04
N THR A 122 0.70 23.59 -18.04
CA THR A 122 0.14 22.25 -17.74
C THR A 122 -1.23 22.39 -17.10
N SER A 123 -2.22 21.70 -17.67
CA SER A 123 -3.60 21.66 -17.18
C SER A 123 -3.72 20.89 -15.87
N VAL A 124 -4.40 21.45 -14.88
CA VAL A 124 -4.70 20.81 -13.61
C VAL A 124 -6.21 20.77 -13.45
N THR A 125 -6.79 19.58 -13.34
CA THR A 125 -8.22 19.39 -13.14
C THR A 125 -8.45 18.77 -11.77
N VAL A 126 -9.30 19.41 -10.97
CA VAL A 126 -9.71 18.92 -9.66
C VAL A 126 -11.22 18.71 -9.66
N ASN A 127 -11.65 17.46 -9.57
CA ASN A 127 -13.06 17.10 -9.41
C ASN A 127 -13.33 16.82 -7.93
N LEU A 128 -14.38 17.44 -7.39
CA LEU A 128 -14.85 17.24 -6.03
C LEU A 128 -16.27 16.66 -6.10
N GLU A 129 -16.52 15.59 -5.34
CA GLU A 129 -17.84 15.00 -5.23
C GLU A 129 -18.15 14.57 -3.80
N THR A 130 -19.40 14.72 -3.40
CA THR A 130 -19.85 14.30 -2.07
C THR A 130 -19.91 12.76 -2.03
N ALA A 131 -19.04 12.14 -1.21
CA ALA A 131 -18.96 10.69 -1.09
C ALA A 131 -19.85 10.13 0.03
N GLY A 132 -20.22 10.96 1.00
CA GLY A 132 -21.05 10.58 2.13
C GLY A 132 -21.35 11.76 3.06
N PRO A 133 -22.06 11.53 4.18
CA PRO A 133 -22.37 12.58 5.15
C PRO A 133 -21.07 13.18 5.70
N GLY A 134 -20.86 14.47 5.44
CA GLY A 134 -19.66 15.19 5.88
C GLY A 134 -18.34 14.70 5.25
N THR A 135 -18.40 13.96 4.15
CA THR A 135 -17.22 13.39 3.47
C THR A 135 -17.22 13.75 1.99
N THR A 136 -16.09 14.20 1.48
CA THR A 136 -15.92 14.62 0.07
C THR A 136 -14.77 13.85 -0.57
N ALA A 137 -15.02 13.23 -1.71
CA ALA A 137 -13.98 12.68 -2.57
C ALA A 137 -13.43 13.77 -3.50
N ALA A 138 -12.11 13.77 -3.66
CA ALA A 138 -11.38 14.65 -4.54
C ALA A 138 -10.54 13.84 -5.50
N LYS A 139 -10.65 14.16 -6.79
CA LYS A 139 -9.87 13.57 -7.87
C LYS A 139 -9.04 14.67 -8.51
N ILE A 140 -7.73 14.52 -8.47
CA ILE A 140 -6.76 15.52 -8.92
C ILE A 140 -5.99 14.90 -10.09
N ARG A 141 -6.13 15.49 -11.26
CA ARG A 141 -5.37 15.12 -12.46
C ARG A 141 -4.50 16.30 -12.89
N VAL A 142 -3.23 16.01 -13.14
CA VAL A 142 -2.26 17.00 -13.63
C VAL A 142 -1.77 16.54 -15.01
N GLY A 143 -2.00 17.37 -16.01
CA GLY A 143 -1.64 17.12 -17.40
C GLY A 143 -2.43 15.97 -18.06
N VAL A 144 -2.00 15.63 -19.28
CA VAL A 144 -2.58 14.54 -20.06
C VAL A 144 -2.11 13.18 -19.55
N PHE A 145 -0.84 13.07 -19.15
CA PHE A 145 -0.24 11.81 -18.71
C PHE A 145 -0.40 11.52 -17.21
N GLY A 146 -0.65 12.54 -16.39
CA GLY A 146 -0.68 12.43 -14.93
C GLY A 146 0.69 12.73 -14.32
N ASP A 147 0.69 13.59 -13.30
CA ASP A 147 1.86 13.92 -12.49
C ASP A 147 1.56 13.59 -11.03
N GLU A 148 2.17 12.52 -10.51
CA GLU A 148 1.93 12.04 -9.16
C GLU A 148 2.50 13.00 -8.12
N GLU A 149 3.67 13.60 -8.38
CA GLU A 149 4.34 14.47 -7.43
C GLU A 149 3.53 15.76 -7.23
N MET A 150 3.12 16.39 -8.34
CA MET A 150 2.34 17.62 -8.33
C MET A 150 0.93 17.39 -7.79
N SER A 151 0.25 16.31 -8.19
CA SER A 151 -1.06 15.97 -7.63
C SER A 151 -0.98 15.70 -6.13
N THR A 152 0.04 14.98 -5.67
CA THR A 152 0.30 14.73 -4.25
C THR A 152 0.64 16.01 -3.50
N ALA A 153 1.36 16.95 -4.11
CA ALA A 153 1.67 18.25 -3.51
C ALA A 153 0.40 19.10 -3.31
N ILE A 154 -0.50 19.13 -4.30
CA ILE A 154 -1.80 19.82 -4.20
C ILE A 154 -2.66 19.17 -3.11
N HIS A 155 -2.80 17.84 -3.14
CA HIS A 155 -3.51 17.07 -2.11
C HIS A 155 -3.00 17.41 -0.70
N ARG A 156 -1.67 17.43 -0.54
CA ARG A 156 -0.98 17.77 0.71
C ARG A 156 -1.34 19.15 1.25
N ARG A 157 -1.53 20.15 0.39
CA ARG A 157 -1.95 21.50 0.77
C ARG A 157 -3.43 21.54 1.16
N ILE A 158 -4.29 20.83 0.42
CA ILE A 158 -5.71 20.70 0.73
C ILE A 158 -5.89 20.05 2.10
N ALA A 159 -5.24 18.90 2.34
CA ALA A 159 -5.30 18.19 3.63
C ALA A 159 -4.85 19.08 4.80
N SER A 160 -3.76 19.84 4.60
CA SER A 160 -3.26 20.80 5.59
C SER A 160 -4.30 21.87 5.94
N ARG A 161 -5.00 22.41 4.95
CA ARG A 161 -6.06 23.42 5.14
C ARG A 161 -7.30 22.86 5.80
N LEU A 162 -7.57 21.57 5.62
CA LEU A 162 -8.67 20.87 6.26
C LEU A 162 -8.34 20.39 7.69
N GLY A 163 -7.08 20.48 8.11
CA GLY A 163 -6.64 19.97 9.41
C GLY A 163 -6.67 18.44 9.50
N VAL A 164 -6.66 17.74 8.36
CA VAL A 164 -6.67 16.29 8.29
C VAL A 164 -5.21 15.84 8.31
N SER A 165 -4.77 15.28 9.44
CA SER A 165 -3.39 14.83 9.63
C SER A 165 -3.05 13.69 8.67
N ARG A 166 -1.86 13.76 8.08
CA ARG A 166 -1.35 12.87 7.03
C ARG A 166 -1.26 11.42 7.52
N GLY A 167 -1.74 10.49 6.70
CA GLY A 167 -1.21 9.13 6.62
C GLY A 167 0.01 9.10 5.70
#